data_AF-A0A536US35-F1
#
_entry.id   AF-A0A536US35-F1
#
_cell.length_a   1.000
_cell.length_b   1.000
_cell.length_c   1.000
_cell.angle_alpha   90.00
_cell.angle_beta   90.00
_cell.angle_gamma   90.00
#
_symmetry.space_group_name_H-M   'P 1'
#
loop_
_entity.id
_entity.type
_entity.pdbx_description
1 polymer ?
#
loop_
_entity_poly.entity_id
_entity_poly.type
_entity_poly.pdbx_seq_one_letter_code
_entity_poly.pdbx_strand_id
1 'polypeptide(L)'
;ILGVLEASGLAFDALWVAGLAADRWPPAPAPNPMLPIAWQRERRIPRANSSGELAFARALTVGFAAAATEVVFSSASTVDDRASSPSALIADYPQWSPPALAPTWARMIAANQRLESIADDHAPRFSPGSVAPGGSHIIAAQSDCPFQAVARHRLDAKPWPVPLGSLSLQERGTLVHLAMAAFWTAARDHATLLALDSASETRLVESAVETALGEFPTARWRSLPTLVRAAEATRLARLLHAWLQIERMRPPFAVQSVEATATVDLASLTFQIRSDRIDALADGGIAIVDFKTGRAERPSQWLDPRPRATQLGMYVLAERNAQPDIEVRAAAYAQLRPDAVAAVGLAADANAWPALTRVSACKLDGWQALEVWWRSQLGALASEIASGNGIVSPRQSPLACRTCCLQPLCRIQSVRNLVEQSLDDE
;
A
#
# COMPACT_ATOMS: atom_id res chain seq x y z
N ILE A 1 49.18 3.96 1.91
CA ILE A 1 48.46 2.70 2.22
C ILE A 1 48.82 1.72 1.11
N LEU A 2 49.34 0.56 1.47
CA LEU A 2 49.84 -0.46 0.53
C LEU A 2 49.31 -1.83 0.91
N GLY A 3 49.25 -2.75 -0.06
CA GLY A 3 49.04 -4.17 0.23
C GLY A 3 50.24 -4.80 0.94
N VAL A 4 50.00 -5.89 1.69
CA VAL A 4 51.04 -6.61 2.45
C VAL A 4 52.23 -7.05 1.58
N LEU A 5 51.97 -7.48 0.33
CA LEU A 5 53.04 -7.89 -0.58
C LEU A 5 53.81 -6.69 -1.16
N GLU A 6 53.14 -5.57 -1.39
CA GLU A 6 53.74 -4.34 -1.93
C GLU A 6 54.61 -3.63 -0.88
N ALA A 7 54.22 -3.74 0.39
CA ALA A 7 54.98 -3.19 1.52
C ALA A 7 56.20 -4.04 1.90
N SER A 8 56.29 -5.28 1.42
CA SER A 8 57.36 -6.21 1.79
C SER A 8 58.71 -5.73 1.27
N GLY A 9 59.70 -5.61 2.16
CA GLY A 9 61.06 -5.19 1.81
C GLY A 9 61.26 -3.68 1.65
N LEU A 10 60.23 -2.87 1.89
CA LEU A 10 60.35 -1.41 1.96
C LEU A 10 60.79 -0.96 3.36
N ALA A 11 61.45 0.19 3.42
CA ALA A 11 61.79 0.87 4.68
C ALA A 11 60.81 2.02 4.92
N PHE A 12 60.43 2.23 6.18
CA PHE A 12 59.51 3.29 6.60
C PHE A 12 60.06 4.03 7.82
N ASP A 13 59.72 5.31 7.96
CA ASP A 13 60.02 6.06 9.18
C ASP A 13 59.16 5.56 10.37
N ALA A 14 57.90 5.23 10.10
CA ALA A 14 56.97 4.56 11.00
C ALA A 14 56.00 3.68 10.20
N LEU A 15 55.56 2.56 10.78
CA LEU A 15 54.70 1.58 10.11
C LEU A 15 53.49 1.19 10.97
N TRP A 16 52.30 1.28 10.40
CA TRP A 16 51.08 0.73 10.99
C TRP A 16 50.57 -0.43 10.13
N VAL A 17 50.57 -1.64 10.67
CA VAL A 17 50.02 -2.83 10.02
C VAL A 17 48.68 -3.18 10.65
N ALA A 18 47.61 -2.83 9.95
CA ALA A 18 46.24 -2.98 10.44
C ALA A 18 45.59 -4.30 9.97
N GLY A 19 44.60 -4.76 10.74
CA GLY A 19 43.73 -5.88 10.36
C GLY A 19 44.29 -7.26 10.65
N LEU A 20 45.23 -7.39 11.59
CA LEU A 20 45.84 -8.66 11.98
C LEU A 20 44.98 -9.42 12.99
N ALA A 21 43.75 -9.76 12.57
CA ALA A 21 42.84 -10.62 13.33
C ALA A 21 43.16 -12.12 13.12
N ALA A 22 42.80 -12.96 14.09
CA ALA A 22 43.09 -14.40 14.10
C ALA A 22 42.50 -15.16 12.90
N ASP A 23 41.40 -14.69 12.34
CA ASP A 23 40.72 -15.27 11.18
C ASP A 23 41.24 -14.73 9.84
N ARG A 24 42.07 -13.68 9.85
CA ARG A 24 42.60 -13.01 8.64
C ARG A 24 44.10 -13.16 8.47
N TRP A 25 44.84 -13.34 9.57
CA TRP A 25 46.29 -13.46 9.58
C TRP A 25 46.76 -14.60 10.49
N PRO A 26 47.48 -15.61 9.98
CA PRO A 26 47.84 -15.84 8.57
C PRO A 26 46.59 -16.03 7.67
N PRO A 27 46.69 -15.71 6.37
CA PRO A 27 45.58 -15.94 5.46
C PRO A 27 45.29 -17.45 5.31
N ALA A 28 44.01 -17.79 5.17
CA ALA A 28 43.62 -19.16 4.83
C ALA A 28 44.21 -19.57 3.46
N PRO A 29 44.61 -20.85 3.29
CA PRO A 29 45.03 -21.37 2.00
C PRO A 29 43.96 -21.11 0.93
N ALA A 30 44.39 -20.62 -0.22
CA ALA A 30 43.57 -20.35 -1.39
C ALA A 30 44.19 -21.02 -2.62
N PRO A 31 44.17 -22.37 -2.71
CA PRO A 31 44.70 -23.10 -3.86
C PRO A 31 43.92 -22.73 -5.14
N ASN A 32 44.55 -22.88 -6.30
CA ASN A 32 43.90 -22.65 -7.57
C ASN A 32 42.80 -23.72 -7.80
N PRO A 33 41.52 -23.34 -8.00
CA PRO A 33 40.43 -24.30 -8.14
C PRO A 33 40.48 -25.13 -9.43
N MET A 34 41.27 -24.70 -10.43
CA MET A 34 41.43 -25.40 -11.71
C MET A 34 42.48 -26.51 -11.69
N LEU A 35 43.21 -26.68 -10.57
CA LEU A 35 44.27 -27.68 -10.44
C LEU A 35 43.97 -28.67 -9.30
N PRO A 36 44.30 -29.96 -9.42
CA PRO A 36 44.13 -30.91 -8.32
C PRO A 36 44.88 -30.48 -7.05
N ILE A 37 44.18 -30.44 -5.91
CA ILE A 37 44.75 -29.93 -4.65
C ILE A 37 45.93 -30.79 -4.14
N ALA A 38 45.91 -32.10 -4.36
CA ALA A 38 47.00 -32.99 -3.98
C ALA A 38 48.29 -32.63 -4.74
N TRP A 39 48.18 -32.41 -6.05
CA TRP A 39 49.30 -31.99 -6.91
C TRP A 39 49.88 -30.64 -6.47
N GLN A 40 49.02 -29.67 -6.14
CA GLN A 40 49.45 -28.35 -5.68
C GLN A 40 50.19 -28.43 -4.33
N ARG A 41 49.72 -29.28 -3.41
CA ARG A 41 50.34 -29.48 -2.10
C ARG A 41 51.68 -30.20 -2.20
N GLU A 42 51.76 -31.28 -2.96
CA GLU A 42 53.00 -32.05 -3.18
C GLU A 42 54.13 -31.19 -3.74
N ARG A 43 53.80 -30.27 -4.65
CA ARG A 43 54.75 -29.35 -5.28
C ARG A 43 54.94 -28.03 -4.53
N ARG A 44 54.32 -27.87 -3.35
CA ARG A 44 54.38 -26.65 -2.52
C ARG A 44 54.04 -25.39 -3.30
N ILE A 45 53.03 -25.47 -4.17
CA ILE A 45 52.50 -24.29 -4.87
C ILE A 45 52.06 -23.25 -3.83
N PRO A 46 52.39 -21.94 -3.99
CA PRO A 46 51.96 -20.88 -3.08
C PRO A 46 50.46 -20.94 -2.83
N ARG A 47 50.00 -20.54 -1.62
CA ARG A 47 48.58 -20.57 -1.22
C ARG A 47 47.94 -21.96 -1.10
N ALA A 48 48.64 -23.06 -1.41
CA ALA A 48 48.03 -24.39 -1.42
C ALA A 48 48.04 -25.14 -0.08
N ASN A 49 48.88 -24.73 0.88
CA ASN A 49 49.07 -25.38 2.17
C ASN A 49 49.04 -24.37 3.33
N SER A 50 48.53 -24.79 4.49
CA SER A 50 48.44 -23.94 5.68
C SER A 50 49.81 -23.67 6.32
N SER A 51 50.71 -24.65 6.31
CA SER A 51 52.05 -24.51 6.87
C SER A 51 52.90 -23.49 6.11
N GLY A 52 52.79 -23.43 4.79
CA GLY A 52 53.47 -22.43 3.96
C GLY A 52 52.88 -21.04 4.12
N GLU A 53 51.55 -20.89 4.17
CA GLU A 53 50.92 -19.59 4.46
C GLU A 53 51.29 -19.07 5.86
N LEU A 54 51.35 -19.95 6.86
CA LEU A 54 51.82 -19.59 8.20
C LEU A 54 53.29 -19.16 8.19
N ALA A 55 54.17 -19.92 7.54
CA ALA A 55 55.59 -19.59 7.45
C ALA A 55 55.81 -18.25 6.73
N PHE A 56 55.07 -18.02 5.63
CA PHE A 56 55.10 -16.80 4.86
C PHE A 56 54.59 -15.59 5.67
N ALA A 57 53.43 -15.72 6.30
CA ALA A 57 52.87 -14.69 7.15
C ALA A 57 53.80 -14.36 8.34
N ARG A 58 54.42 -15.37 8.95
CA ARG A 58 55.40 -15.17 10.02
C ARG A 58 56.62 -14.39 9.54
N ALA A 59 57.17 -14.75 8.38
CA ALA A 59 58.31 -14.03 7.79
C ALA A 59 57.96 -12.56 7.52
N LEU A 60 56.76 -12.29 7.01
CA LEU A 60 56.28 -10.93 6.79
C LEU A 60 56.05 -10.16 8.09
N THR A 61 55.43 -10.76 9.11
CA THR A 61 55.24 -10.11 10.41
C THR A 61 56.57 -9.73 11.04
N VAL A 62 57.55 -10.63 11.01
CA VAL A 62 58.92 -10.36 11.49
C VAL A 62 59.58 -9.26 10.66
N GLY A 63 59.43 -9.30 9.33
CA GLY A 63 59.96 -8.27 8.43
C GLY A 63 59.37 -6.89 8.72
N PHE A 64 58.05 -6.79 8.89
CA PHE A 64 57.39 -5.54 9.25
C PHE A 64 57.79 -5.03 10.62
N ALA A 65 57.97 -5.91 11.61
CA ALA A 65 58.45 -5.52 12.93
C ALA A 65 59.85 -4.88 12.90
N ALA A 66 60.65 -5.14 11.86
CA ALA A 66 61.97 -4.56 11.64
C ALA A 66 62.01 -3.45 10.57
N ALA A 67 60.87 -3.11 9.95
CA ALA A 67 60.82 -2.22 8.79
C ALA A 67 60.81 -0.72 9.15
N ALA A 68 60.66 -0.38 10.43
CA ALA A 68 60.66 0.98 10.95
C ALA A 68 61.10 1.01 12.42
N THR A 69 61.45 2.19 12.93
CA THR A 69 61.74 2.40 14.36
C THR A 69 60.49 2.25 15.22
N GLU A 70 59.34 2.66 14.69
CA GLU A 70 58.03 2.54 15.35
C GLU A 70 57.09 1.70 14.48
N VAL A 71 56.64 0.56 15.01
CA VAL A 71 55.74 -0.37 14.33
C VAL A 71 54.54 -0.67 15.21
N VAL A 72 53.33 -0.41 14.70
CA VAL A 72 52.07 -0.74 15.37
C VAL A 72 51.34 -1.84 14.61
N PHE A 73 51.08 -2.96 15.29
CA PHE A 73 50.19 -4.01 14.83
C PHE A 73 48.80 -3.80 15.44
N SER A 74 47.75 -3.75 14.62
CA SER A 74 46.38 -3.59 15.13
C SER A 74 45.41 -4.66 14.64
N SER A 75 44.47 -5.02 15.51
CA SER A 75 43.34 -5.90 15.24
C SER A 75 42.07 -5.30 15.83
N ALA A 76 40.94 -5.51 15.16
CA ALA A 76 39.63 -5.14 15.70
C ALA A 76 39.19 -6.17 16.75
N SER A 77 38.64 -5.70 17.88
CA SER A 77 38.01 -6.56 18.89
C SER A 77 36.62 -7.02 18.47
N THR A 78 35.99 -6.33 17.51
CA THR A 78 34.65 -6.63 16.99
C THR A 78 34.62 -6.41 15.49
N VAL A 79 34.07 -7.38 14.74
CA VAL A 79 33.83 -7.30 13.30
C VAL A 79 32.41 -7.82 13.05
N ASP A 80 31.55 -7.05 12.37
CA ASP A 80 30.15 -7.40 12.10
C ASP A 80 29.39 -7.92 13.35
N ASP A 81 29.51 -7.19 14.46
CA ASP A 81 28.95 -7.52 15.78
C ASP A 81 29.44 -8.86 16.38
N ARG A 82 30.53 -9.43 15.87
CA ARG A 82 31.18 -10.63 16.42
C ARG A 82 32.49 -10.29 17.09
N ALA A 83 32.73 -10.91 18.24
CA ALA A 83 34.02 -10.82 18.91
C ALA A 83 35.13 -11.36 18.00
N SER A 84 36.23 -10.62 17.93
CA SER A 84 37.40 -10.92 17.12
C SER A 84 38.65 -10.84 18.01
N SER A 85 39.55 -11.82 17.84
CA SER A 85 40.81 -11.89 18.58
C SER A 85 41.98 -11.50 17.67
N PRO A 86 43.06 -10.92 18.21
CA PRO A 86 44.27 -10.65 17.44
C PRO A 86 44.92 -11.95 16.95
N SER A 87 45.66 -11.85 15.86
CA SER A 87 46.46 -12.95 15.32
C SER A 87 47.48 -13.45 16.34
N ALA A 88 47.64 -14.77 16.42
CA ALA A 88 48.68 -15.38 17.24
C ALA A 88 50.10 -14.94 16.82
N LEU A 89 50.29 -14.49 15.57
CA LEU A 89 51.59 -14.00 15.08
C LEU A 89 51.99 -12.64 15.67
N ILE A 90 51.07 -11.94 16.34
CA ILE A 90 51.35 -10.68 17.02
C ILE A 90 51.14 -10.74 18.54
N ALA A 91 50.79 -11.91 19.08
CA ALA A 91 50.44 -12.07 20.49
C ALA A 91 51.61 -11.80 21.45
N ASP A 92 52.85 -12.02 20.98
CA ASP A 92 54.06 -11.86 21.79
C ASP A 92 54.58 -10.42 21.84
N TYR A 93 54.01 -9.50 21.04
CA TYR A 93 54.39 -8.09 21.09
C TYR A 93 53.72 -7.37 22.27
N PRO A 94 54.39 -6.37 22.87
CA PRO A 94 53.82 -5.63 23.99
C PRO A 94 52.52 -4.92 23.57
N GLN A 95 51.48 -5.09 24.38
CA GLN A 95 50.23 -4.39 24.16
C GLN A 95 50.42 -2.90 24.45
N TRP A 96 50.01 -2.07 23.50
CA TRP A 96 49.97 -0.62 23.64
C TRP A 96 48.52 -0.15 23.64
N SER A 97 48.16 0.65 24.65
CA SER A 97 46.88 1.34 24.69
C SER A 97 47.06 2.69 24.01
N PRO A 98 46.40 2.95 22.86
CA PRO A 98 46.48 4.26 22.24
C PRO A 98 45.95 5.32 23.19
N PRO A 99 46.52 6.54 23.17
CA PRO A 99 45.96 7.64 23.94
C PRO A 99 44.50 7.88 23.52
N ALA A 100 43.70 8.39 24.45
CA ALA A 100 42.33 8.80 24.12
C ALA A 100 42.39 9.77 22.93
N LEU A 101 41.84 9.33 21.79
CA LEU A 101 41.76 10.16 20.61
C LEU A 101 40.95 11.41 20.95
N ALA A 102 41.46 12.59 20.59
CA ALA A 102 40.66 13.80 20.62
C ALA A 102 39.34 13.52 19.88
N PRO A 103 38.19 13.94 20.43
CA PRO A 103 36.90 13.71 19.79
C PRO A 103 36.96 14.30 18.38
N THR A 104 36.60 13.48 17.39
CA THR A 104 36.52 13.95 16.02
C THR A 104 35.53 15.10 15.92
N TRP A 105 35.69 15.99 14.94
CA TRP A 105 34.73 17.05 14.66
C TRP A 105 33.29 16.51 14.58
N ALA A 106 33.09 15.32 14.00
CA ALA A 106 31.80 14.65 13.95
C ALA A 106 31.22 14.32 15.34
N ARG A 107 32.04 13.81 16.28
CA ARG A 107 31.62 13.56 17.67
C ARG A 107 31.32 14.85 18.42
N MET A 108 32.12 15.89 18.19
CA MET A 108 31.88 17.20 18.80
C MET A 108 30.56 17.81 18.32
N ILE A 109 30.27 17.72 17.02
CA ILE A 109 28.99 18.18 16.45
C ILE A 109 27.83 17.38 17.03
N ALA A 110 27.91 16.05 17.05
CA ALA A 110 26.85 15.20 17.59
C ALA A 110 26.59 15.44 19.08
N ALA A 111 27.63 15.70 19.88
CA ALA A 111 27.50 15.95 21.31
C ALA A 111 26.95 17.35 21.63
N ASN A 112 27.15 18.33 20.74
CA ASN A 112 26.72 19.72 20.95
C ASN A 112 25.52 20.13 20.10
N GLN A 113 24.88 19.18 19.40
CA GLN A 113 23.69 19.48 18.61
C GLN A 113 22.52 19.84 19.54
N ARG A 114 21.81 20.91 19.20
CA ARG A 114 20.50 21.24 19.79
C ARG A 114 19.45 20.83 18.78
N LEU A 115 18.66 19.82 19.13
CA LEU A 115 17.55 19.37 18.30
C LEU A 115 16.31 20.20 18.64
N GLU A 116 15.62 20.69 17.62
CA GLU A 116 14.26 21.18 17.75
C GLU A 116 13.28 20.03 17.43
N SER A 117 12.10 20.09 18.05
CA SER A 117 11.02 19.13 17.80
C SER A 117 9.82 19.88 17.25
N ILE A 118 9.30 19.38 16.12
CA ILE A 118 8.14 19.95 15.44
C ILE A 118 7.10 18.83 15.34
N ALA A 119 5.87 19.12 15.79
CA ALA A 119 4.74 18.24 15.55
C ALA A 119 4.31 18.37 14.08
N ASP A 120 4.59 17.33 13.28
CA ASP A 120 4.23 17.24 11.86
C ASP A 120 3.01 16.33 11.67
N ASP A 121 1.91 16.73 12.28
CA ASP A 121 0.65 15.98 12.30
C ASP A 121 -0.48 16.64 11.50
N HIS A 122 -0.23 17.84 10.96
CA HIS A 122 -1.16 18.58 10.13
C HIS A 122 -0.50 19.04 8.83
N ALA A 123 -1.16 18.77 7.72
CA ALA A 123 -0.85 19.40 6.45
C ALA A 123 -1.57 20.77 6.34
N PRO A 124 -1.18 21.67 5.40
CA PRO A 124 -1.80 22.99 5.27
C PRO A 124 -3.34 22.96 5.23
N ARG A 125 -4.01 23.95 5.83
CA ARG A 125 -5.48 24.02 5.81
C ARG A 125 -6.02 24.32 4.42
N PHE A 126 -7.18 23.77 4.08
CA PHE A 126 -7.91 24.17 2.88
C PHE A 126 -8.66 25.48 3.13
N SER A 127 -8.72 26.35 2.11
CA SER A 127 -9.60 27.51 2.14
C SER A 127 -11.06 27.06 2.09
N PRO A 128 -11.99 27.71 2.81
CA PRO A 128 -13.41 27.41 2.68
C PRO A 128 -13.90 27.50 1.23
N GLY A 129 -14.74 26.55 0.81
CA GLY A 129 -15.23 26.41 -0.56
C GLY A 129 -14.25 25.73 -1.52
N SER A 130 -13.11 25.22 -1.02
CA SER A 130 -12.18 24.44 -1.86
C SER A 130 -12.82 23.12 -2.31
N VAL A 131 -12.50 22.72 -3.53
CA VAL A 131 -12.81 21.37 -4.02
C VAL A 131 -11.79 20.39 -3.43
N ALA A 132 -12.28 19.38 -2.70
CA ALA A 132 -11.41 18.38 -2.09
C ALA A 132 -10.77 17.48 -3.18
N PRO A 133 -9.45 17.22 -3.13
CA PRO A 133 -8.79 16.36 -4.10
C PRO A 133 -9.22 14.90 -3.91
N GLY A 134 -9.34 14.15 -5.02
CA GLY A 134 -9.66 12.72 -4.98
C GLY A 134 -11.14 12.36 -4.79
N GLY A 135 -12.05 13.33 -4.78
CA GLY A 135 -13.49 13.09 -4.77
C GLY A 135 -13.96 12.30 -3.55
N SER A 136 -14.72 11.23 -3.74
CA SER A 136 -15.20 10.40 -2.62
C SER A 136 -14.09 9.58 -1.93
N HIS A 137 -12.95 9.36 -2.60
CA HIS A 137 -11.87 8.52 -2.08
C HIS A 137 -11.10 9.16 -0.93
N ILE A 138 -10.99 10.49 -0.88
CA ILE A 138 -10.28 11.16 0.23
C ILE A 138 -11.02 11.01 1.55
N ILE A 139 -12.35 11.03 1.53
CA ILE A 139 -13.18 10.78 2.72
C ILE A 139 -13.02 9.34 3.20
N ALA A 140 -13.02 8.38 2.26
CA ALA A 140 -12.73 6.98 2.59
C ALA A 140 -11.33 6.82 3.22
N ALA A 141 -10.31 7.44 2.63
CA ALA A 141 -8.94 7.43 3.13
C ALA A 141 -8.85 8.07 4.52
N GLN A 142 -9.51 9.20 4.75
CA GLN A 142 -9.56 9.88 6.06
C GLN A 142 -10.20 8.99 7.13
N SER A 143 -11.32 8.34 6.78
CA SER A 143 -12.00 7.38 7.67
C SER A 143 -11.10 6.19 8.04
N ASP A 144 -10.34 5.68 7.07
CA ASP A 144 -9.40 4.58 7.29
C ASP A 144 -8.20 4.98 8.15
N CYS A 145 -7.61 6.16 7.90
CA CYS A 145 -6.52 6.78 8.65
C CYS A 145 -6.29 8.21 8.14
N PRO A 146 -6.28 9.26 8.98
CA PRO A 146 -6.02 10.64 8.53
C PRO A 146 -4.75 10.79 7.68
N PHE A 147 -3.65 10.13 8.08
CA PHE A 147 -2.41 10.10 7.29
C PHE A 147 -2.60 9.56 5.85
N GLN A 148 -3.50 8.58 5.64
CA GLN A 148 -3.76 8.05 4.29
C GLN A 148 -4.34 9.12 3.36
N ALA A 149 -5.23 9.98 3.86
CA ALA A 149 -5.82 11.05 3.08
C ALA A 149 -4.76 12.06 2.64
N VAL A 150 -3.92 12.50 3.58
CA VAL A 150 -2.81 13.44 3.31
C VAL A 150 -1.83 12.83 2.32
N ALA A 151 -1.32 11.63 2.60
CA ALA A 151 -0.32 10.99 1.76
C ALA A 151 -0.83 10.79 0.32
N ARG A 152 -2.02 10.22 0.13
CA ARG A 152 -2.52 9.85 -1.21
C ARG A 152 -3.04 11.03 -2.00
N HIS A 153 -3.78 11.94 -1.36
CA HIS A 153 -4.53 12.97 -2.08
C HIS A 153 -3.90 14.35 -2.00
N ARG A 154 -2.89 14.55 -1.15
CA ARG A 154 -2.18 15.83 -1.04
C ARG A 154 -0.71 15.73 -1.44
N LEU A 155 -0.05 14.63 -1.08
CA LEU A 155 1.35 14.38 -1.46
C LEU A 155 1.49 13.51 -2.72
N ASP A 156 0.38 13.05 -3.30
CA ASP A 156 0.34 12.14 -4.44
C ASP A 156 1.18 10.86 -4.23
N ALA A 157 1.24 10.37 -2.99
CA ALA A 157 2.01 9.19 -2.64
C ALA A 157 1.38 7.94 -3.27
N LYS A 158 2.00 7.48 -4.36
CA LYS A 158 1.61 6.30 -5.13
C LYS A 158 2.61 5.16 -4.92
N PRO A 159 2.15 3.89 -4.91
CA PRO A 159 3.05 2.76 -5.02
C PRO A 159 3.89 2.86 -6.29
N TRP A 160 5.14 2.37 -6.23
CA TRP A 160 5.96 2.26 -7.43
C TRP A 160 5.26 1.33 -8.45
N PRO A 161 5.18 1.70 -9.75
CA PRO A 161 4.52 0.88 -10.75
C PRO A 161 5.18 -0.51 -10.85
N VAL A 162 4.39 -1.56 -10.65
CA VAL A 162 4.84 -2.94 -10.87
C VAL A 162 4.35 -3.40 -12.25
N PRO A 163 5.25 -3.82 -13.16
CA PRO A 163 4.82 -4.34 -14.46
C PRO A 163 4.05 -5.66 -14.25
N LEU A 164 2.79 -5.69 -14.70
CA LEU A 164 1.93 -6.87 -14.59
C LEU A 164 1.72 -7.52 -15.96
N GLY A 165 1.99 -8.83 -16.04
CA GLY A 165 1.65 -9.65 -17.20
C GLY A 165 0.15 -9.89 -17.40
N SER A 166 -0.68 -9.48 -16.43
CA SER A 166 -2.15 -9.52 -16.46
C SER A 166 -2.74 -8.16 -16.10
N LEU A 167 -4.06 -8.03 -16.14
CA LEU A 167 -4.77 -6.86 -15.62
C LEU A 167 -4.61 -6.74 -14.09
N SER A 168 -4.42 -5.51 -13.62
CA SER A 168 -4.48 -5.14 -12.20
C SER A 168 -5.91 -5.24 -11.67
N LEU A 169 -6.07 -5.23 -10.33
CA LEU A 169 -7.40 -5.21 -9.71
C LEU A 169 -8.19 -3.96 -10.08
N GLN A 170 -7.52 -2.80 -10.19
CA GLN A 170 -8.14 -1.54 -10.60
C GLN A 170 -8.62 -1.62 -12.04
N GLU A 171 -7.78 -2.12 -12.95
CA GLU A 171 -8.13 -2.29 -14.37
C GLU A 171 -9.34 -3.23 -14.56
N ARG A 172 -9.38 -4.33 -13.79
CA ARG A 172 -10.53 -5.25 -13.75
C ARG A 172 -11.79 -4.59 -13.21
N GLY A 173 -11.62 -3.70 -12.23
CA GLY A 173 -12.68 -2.82 -11.73
C GLY A 173 -13.26 -1.99 -12.86
N THR A 174 -12.43 -1.16 -13.49
CA THR A 174 -12.83 -0.29 -14.61
C THR A 174 -13.61 -1.04 -15.68
N LEU A 175 -13.14 -2.21 -16.12
CA LEU A 175 -13.85 -3.01 -17.12
C LEU A 175 -15.25 -3.47 -16.67
N VAL A 176 -15.43 -3.77 -15.39
CA VAL A 176 -16.75 -4.13 -14.83
C VAL A 176 -17.69 -2.93 -14.85
N HIS A 177 -17.23 -1.74 -14.44
CA HIS A 177 -18.05 -0.52 -14.49
C HIS A 177 -18.47 -0.21 -15.93
N LEU A 178 -17.52 -0.22 -16.87
CA LEU A 178 -17.79 0.04 -18.29
C LEU A 178 -18.80 -0.96 -18.88
N ALA A 179 -18.66 -2.26 -18.57
CA ALA A 179 -19.57 -3.27 -19.09
C ALA A 179 -20.98 -3.14 -18.50
N MET A 180 -21.10 -2.84 -17.19
CA MET A 180 -22.39 -2.59 -16.56
C MET A 180 -23.06 -1.33 -17.08
N ALA A 181 -22.28 -0.26 -17.27
CA ALA A 181 -22.76 0.99 -17.82
C ALA A 181 -23.32 0.77 -19.24
N ALA A 182 -22.53 0.13 -20.12
CA ALA A 182 -22.94 -0.19 -21.48
C ALA A 182 -24.22 -1.04 -21.53
N PHE A 183 -24.31 -2.07 -20.67
CA PHE A 183 -25.51 -2.90 -20.57
C PHE A 183 -26.75 -2.07 -20.19
N TRP A 184 -26.67 -1.27 -19.13
CA TRP A 184 -27.83 -0.53 -18.62
C TRP A 184 -28.20 0.69 -19.45
N THR A 185 -27.26 1.29 -20.19
CA THR A 185 -27.59 2.28 -21.22
C THR A 185 -28.46 1.69 -22.34
N ALA A 186 -28.25 0.42 -22.68
CA ALA A 186 -29.02 -0.28 -23.71
C ALA A 186 -30.34 -0.86 -23.18
N ALA A 187 -30.32 -1.54 -22.02
CA ALA A 187 -31.50 -2.17 -21.43
C ALA A 187 -32.48 -1.16 -20.81
N ARG A 188 -31.98 -0.08 -20.21
CA ARG A 188 -32.70 1.08 -19.64
C ARG A 188 -33.67 0.81 -18.49
N ASP A 189 -34.30 -0.34 -18.38
CA ASP A 189 -35.27 -0.62 -17.33
C ASP A 189 -35.44 -2.11 -17.02
N HIS A 190 -36.13 -2.38 -15.91
CA HIS A 190 -36.40 -3.74 -15.44
C HIS A 190 -37.34 -4.51 -16.37
N ALA A 191 -38.32 -3.84 -16.98
CA ALA A 191 -39.29 -4.48 -17.87
C ALA A 191 -38.60 -5.05 -19.12
N THR A 192 -37.68 -4.30 -19.70
CA THR A 192 -36.84 -4.72 -20.83
C THR A 192 -35.98 -5.91 -20.43
N LEU A 193 -35.32 -5.86 -19.27
CA LEU A 193 -34.57 -7.01 -18.75
C LEU A 193 -35.46 -8.26 -18.63
N LEU A 194 -36.65 -8.12 -18.05
CA LEU A 194 -37.60 -9.23 -17.91
C LEU A 194 -38.06 -9.81 -19.26
N ALA A 195 -38.18 -8.98 -20.29
CA ALA A 195 -38.59 -9.40 -21.63
C ALA A 195 -37.48 -10.09 -22.45
N LEU A 196 -36.21 -9.99 -22.04
CA LEU A 196 -35.11 -10.65 -22.75
C LEU A 196 -35.19 -12.17 -22.59
N ASP A 197 -35.22 -12.88 -23.73
CA ASP A 197 -34.96 -14.31 -23.79
C ASP A 197 -33.46 -14.61 -23.64
N SER A 198 -33.11 -15.89 -23.48
CA SER A 198 -31.72 -16.30 -23.26
C SER A 198 -30.79 -15.86 -24.39
N ALA A 199 -31.24 -15.91 -25.65
CA ALA A 199 -30.39 -15.56 -26.79
C ALA A 199 -30.17 -14.05 -26.89
N SER A 200 -31.18 -13.24 -26.61
CA SER A 200 -31.10 -11.78 -26.62
C SER A 200 -30.31 -11.26 -25.43
N GLU A 201 -30.44 -11.89 -24.25
CA GLU A 201 -29.60 -11.56 -23.09
C GLU A 201 -28.12 -11.81 -23.40
N THR A 202 -27.77 -12.97 -23.95
CA THR A 202 -26.38 -13.28 -24.33
C THR A 202 -25.82 -12.25 -25.31
N ARG A 203 -26.56 -11.93 -26.38
CA ARG A 203 -26.11 -10.91 -27.36
C ARG A 203 -25.91 -9.54 -26.73
N LEU A 204 -26.81 -9.12 -25.84
CA LEU A 204 -26.71 -7.81 -25.18
C LEU A 204 -25.53 -7.76 -24.20
N VAL A 205 -25.30 -8.84 -23.45
CA VAL A 205 -24.14 -8.98 -22.57
C VAL A 205 -22.84 -8.98 -23.36
N GLU A 206 -22.75 -9.74 -24.45
CA GLU A 206 -21.57 -9.78 -25.32
C GLU A 206 -21.28 -8.38 -25.91
N SER A 207 -22.30 -7.68 -26.40
CA SER A 207 -22.15 -6.31 -26.91
C SER A 207 -21.69 -5.31 -25.84
N ALA A 208 -22.19 -5.44 -24.61
CA ALA A 208 -21.75 -4.60 -23.49
C ALA A 208 -20.28 -4.89 -23.10
N VAL A 209 -19.88 -6.16 -23.12
CA VAL A 209 -18.48 -6.57 -22.89
C VAL A 209 -17.57 -6.05 -23.99
N GLU A 210 -17.95 -6.19 -25.27
CA GLU A 210 -17.18 -5.67 -26.40
C GLU A 210 -16.98 -4.15 -26.32
N THR A 211 -18.05 -3.41 -25.96
CA THR A 211 -17.97 -1.97 -25.71
C THR A 211 -16.95 -1.64 -24.61
N ALA A 212 -17.03 -2.32 -23.46
CA ALA A 212 -16.12 -2.11 -22.35
C ALA A 212 -14.65 -2.39 -22.69
N LEU A 213 -14.40 -3.46 -23.46
CA LEU A 213 -13.06 -3.82 -23.93
C LEU A 213 -12.53 -2.84 -24.99
N GLY A 214 -13.42 -2.28 -25.81
CA GLY A 214 -13.09 -1.27 -26.82
C GLY A 214 -12.70 0.08 -26.21
N GLU A 215 -13.32 0.46 -25.09
CA GLU A 215 -13.00 1.70 -24.34
C GLU A 215 -11.75 1.58 -23.46
N PHE A 216 -11.31 0.37 -23.16
CA PHE A 216 -10.10 0.15 -22.36
C PHE A 216 -8.84 0.64 -23.10
N PRO A 217 -7.85 1.25 -22.42
CA PRO A 217 -6.69 1.87 -23.08
C PRO A 217 -6.00 0.94 -24.07
N THR A 218 -6.02 1.30 -25.36
CA THR A 218 -5.65 0.40 -26.46
C THR A 218 -4.22 -0.13 -26.35
N ALA A 219 -3.26 0.72 -25.98
CA ALA A 219 -1.86 0.33 -25.79
C ALA A 219 -1.72 -0.74 -24.70
N ARG A 220 -2.44 -0.56 -23.58
CA ARG A 220 -2.46 -1.50 -22.48
C ARG A 220 -3.18 -2.80 -22.86
N TRP A 221 -4.33 -2.73 -23.54
CA TRP A 221 -5.07 -3.90 -23.99
C TRP A 221 -4.26 -4.79 -24.96
N ARG A 222 -3.57 -4.16 -25.92
CA ARG A 222 -2.71 -4.87 -26.88
C ARG A 222 -1.50 -5.54 -26.23
N SER A 223 -0.99 -4.98 -25.12
CA SER A 223 0.13 -5.55 -24.37
C SER A 223 -0.19 -6.87 -23.66
N LEU A 224 -1.47 -7.15 -23.43
CA LEU A 224 -1.89 -8.36 -22.73
C LEU A 224 -1.82 -9.60 -23.65
N PRO A 225 -1.49 -10.78 -23.11
CA PRO A 225 -1.59 -12.02 -23.87
C PRO A 225 -3.00 -12.26 -24.40
N THR A 226 -3.14 -12.83 -25.60
CA THR A 226 -4.45 -13.15 -26.21
C THR A 226 -5.32 -14.00 -25.28
N LEU A 227 -4.71 -14.95 -24.56
CA LEU A 227 -5.41 -15.78 -23.59
C LEU A 227 -6.01 -14.95 -22.44
N VAL A 228 -5.29 -13.94 -21.95
CA VAL A 228 -5.78 -13.05 -20.87
C VAL A 228 -6.95 -12.22 -21.38
N ARG A 229 -6.86 -11.69 -22.60
CA ARG A 229 -7.96 -10.93 -23.21
C ARG A 229 -9.23 -11.76 -23.36
N ALA A 230 -9.11 -12.97 -23.92
CA ALA A 230 -10.24 -13.87 -24.09
C ALA A 230 -10.85 -14.29 -22.74
N ALA A 231 -10.01 -14.65 -21.77
CA ALA A 231 -10.46 -15.01 -20.43
C ALA A 231 -11.19 -13.85 -19.74
N GLU A 232 -10.75 -12.61 -19.96
CA GLU A 232 -11.40 -11.43 -19.38
C GLU A 232 -12.78 -11.17 -19.98
N ALA A 233 -12.95 -11.30 -21.29
CA ALA A 233 -14.26 -11.21 -21.94
C ALA A 233 -15.25 -12.23 -21.35
N THR A 234 -14.82 -13.50 -21.25
CA THR A 234 -15.61 -14.56 -20.62
C THR A 234 -15.94 -14.27 -19.15
N ARG A 235 -14.97 -13.73 -18.39
CA ARG A 235 -15.16 -13.38 -16.98
C ARG A 235 -16.20 -12.28 -16.82
N LEU A 236 -16.14 -11.22 -17.63
CA LEU A 236 -17.10 -10.11 -17.59
C LEU A 236 -18.50 -10.60 -17.92
N ALA A 237 -18.67 -11.36 -19.01
CA ALA A 237 -19.98 -11.91 -19.40
C ALA A 237 -20.60 -12.75 -18.28
N ARG A 238 -19.81 -13.62 -17.63
CA ARG A 238 -20.28 -14.44 -16.49
C ARG A 238 -20.73 -13.58 -15.30
N LEU A 239 -19.99 -12.52 -14.98
CA LEU A 239 -20.36 -11.61 -13.89
C LEU A 239 -21.65 -10.85 -14.19
N LEU A 240 -21.80 -10.36 -15.42
CA LEU A 240 -23.01 -9.69 -15.87
C LEU A 240 -24.21 -10.63 -15.75
N HIS A 241 -24.16 -11.83 -16.36
CA HIS A 241 -25.25 -12.80 -16.25
C HIS A 241 -25.62 -13.12 -14.79
N ALA A 242 -24.63 -13.36 -13.92
CA ALA A 242 -24.88 -13.63 -12.51
C ALA A 242 -25.56 -12.46 -11.80
N TRP A 243 -25.16 -11.22 -12.08
CA TRP A 243 -25.78 -10.04 -11.52
C TRP A 243 -27.19 -9.80 -12.05
N LEU A 244 -27.43 -10.05 -13.34
CA LEU A 244 -28.75 -9.89 -13.94
C LEU A 244 -29.79 -10.83 -13.31
N GLN A 245 -29.39 -12.00 -12.81
CA GLN A 245 -30.30 -12.84 -12.03
C GLN A 245 -30.77 -12.17 -10.74
N ILE A 246 -29.91 -11.38 -10.08
CA ILE A 246 -30.28 -10.61 -8.89
C ILE A 246 -31.21 -9.44 -9.28
N GLU A 247 -30.89 -8.75 -10.38
CA GLU A 247 -31.69 -7.64 -10.90
C GLU A 247 -33.11 -8.06 -11.28
N ARG A 248 -33.28 -9.25 -11.86
CA ARG A 248 -34.59 -9.83 -12.19
C ARG A 248 -35.49 -10.01 -10.95
N MET A 249 -34.89 -10.24 -9.79
CA MET A 249 -35.61 -10.41 -8.52
C MET A 249 -35.98 -9.09 -7.84
N ARG A 250 -35.56 -7.94 -8.38
CA ARG A 250 -35.93 -6.64 -7.84
C ARG A 250 -37.36 -6.25 -8.26
N PRO A 251 -38.04 -5.40 -7.46
CA PRO A 251 -39.22 -4.68 -7.88
C PRO A 251 -38.94 -3.83 -9.13
N PRO A 252 -39.98 -3.46 -9.91
CA PRO A 252 -39.80 -2.69 -11.13
C PRO A 252 -39.07 -1.36 -10.90
N PHE A 253 -38.14 -1.05 -11.80
CA PHE A 253 -37.37 0.20 -11.81
C PHE A 253 -37.02 0.62 -13.23
N ALA A 254 -36.73 1.91 -13.41
CA ALA A 254 -36.13 2.47 -14.62
C ALA A 254 -34.76 3.07 -14.27
N VAL A 255 -33.76 2.86 -15.12
CA VAL A 255 -32.44 3.47 -14.93
C VAL A 255 -32.57 4.97 -15.22
N GLN A 256 -32.46 5.79 -14.18
CA GLN A 256 -32.51 7.24 -14.28
C GLN A 256 -31.19 7.79 -14.83
N SER A 257 -30.06 7.27 -14.37
CA SER A 257 -28.75 7.67 -14.85
C SER A 257 -27.70 6.59 -14.62
N VAL A 258 -26.66 6.66 -15.45
CA VAL A 258 -25.49 5.79 -15.41
C VAL A 258 -24.27 6.70 -15.38
N GLU A 259 -23.31 6.41 -14.50
CA GLU A 259 -22.04 7.13 -14.38
C GLU A 259 -22.21 8.65 -14.15
N ALA A 260 -23.21 9.02 -13.36
CA ALA A 260 -23.67 10.39 -13.14
C ALA A 260 -22.73 11.18 -12.24
N THR A 261 -22.29 12.35 -12.70
CA THR A 261 -21.47 13.27 -11.91
C THR A 261 -22.34 14.17 -11.03
N ALA A 262 -21.98 14.29 -9.76
CA ALA A 262 -22.64 15.17 -8.81
C ALA A 262 -21.62 15.86 -7.89
N THR A 263 -22.10 16.86 -7.16
CA THR A 263 -21.33 17.53 -6.10
C THR A 263 -22.05 17.41 -4.77
N VAL A 264 -21.28 17.21 -3.70
CA VAL A 264 -21.79 17.28 -2.32
C VAL A 264 -20.91 18.20 -1.51
N ASP A 265 -21.55 19.14 -0.82
CA ASP A 265 -20.87 20.01 0.14
C ASP A 265 -20.94 19.38 1.53
N LEU A 266 -19.76 19.18 2.13
CA LEU A 266 -19.62 18.67 3.50
C LEU A 266 -18.64 19.58 4.25
N ALA A 267 -19.09 20.11 5.38
CA ALA A 267 -18.36 21.14 6.13
C ALA A 267 -18.00 22.33 5.21
N SER A 268 -16.72 22.69 5.10
CA SER A 268 -16.24 23.79 4.26
C SER A 268 -15.67 23.34 2.91
N LEU A 269 -15.90 22.09 2.51
CA LEU A 269 -15.35 21.50 1.29
C LEU A 269 -16.44 21.02 0.34
N THR A 270 -16.18 21.17 -0.95
CA THR A 270 -17.00 20.59 -2.03
C THR A 270 -16.34 19.32 -2.55
N PHE A 271 -17.10 18.24 -2.69
CA PHE A 271 -16.63 16.97 -3.21
C PHE A 271 -17.28 16.69 -4.56
N GLN A 272 -16.46 16.45 -5.58
CA GLN A 272 -16.91 15.95 -6.87
C GLN A 272 -16.98 14.42 -6.81
N ILE A 273 -18.13 13.86 -7.14
CA ILE A 273 -18.37 12.42 -7.07
C ILE A 273 -19.02 11.93 -8.35
N ARG A 274 -18.90 10.63 -8.59
CA ARG A 274 -19.52 9.97 -9.74
C ARG A 274 -20.20 8.70 -9.25
N SER A 275 -21.53 8.65 -9.35
CA SER A 275 -22.34 7.49 -8.99
C SER A 275 -22.44 6.55 -10.18
N ASP A 276 -22.26 5.24 -9.97
CA ASP A 276 -22.26 4.29 -11.10
C ASP A 276 -23.65 4.12 -11.72
N ARG A 277 -24.70 3.98 -10.90
CA ARG A 277 -26.08 3.87 -11.39
C ARG A 277 -27.09 4.40 -10.38
N ILE A 278 -28.11 5.10 -10.88
CA ILE A 278 -29.28 5.54 -10.13
C ILE A 278 -30.53 5.00 -10.83
N ASP A 279 -31.38 4.33 -10.06
CA ASP A 279 -32.62 3.75 -10.52
C ASP A 279 -33.81 4.51 -9.94
N ALA A 280 -34.76 4.93 -10.77
CA ALA A 280 -36.07 5.39 -10.35
C ALA A 280 -36.96 4.19 -10.02
N LEU A 281 -37.51 4.16 -8.80
CA LEU A 281 -38.36 3.08 -8.30
C LEU A 281 -39.82 3.31 -8.71
N ALA A 282 -40.54 2.23 -9.06
CA ALA A 282 -41.91 2.34 -9.54
C ALA A 282 -42.91 2.89 -8.49
N ASP A 283 -42.65 2.67 -7.20
CA ASP A 283 -43.44 3.19 -6.08
C ASP A 283 -42.93 4.55 -5.57
N GLY A 284 -42.01 5.19 -6.30
CA GLY A 284 -41.47 6.52 -6.01
C GLY A 284 -40.12 6.49 -5.30
N GLY A 285 -39.36 7.59 -5.47
CA GLY A 285 -37.99 7.68 -4.98
C GLY A 285 -36.98 6.94 -5.86
N ILE A 286 -35.75 6.85 -5.35
CA ILE A 286 -34.61 6.31 -6.10
C ILE A 286 -33.79 5.29 -5.31
N ALA A 287 -33.09 4.42 -6.03
CA ALA A 287 -32.08 3.53 -5.50
C ALA A 287 -30.70 3.82 -6.12
N ILE A 288 -29.66 3.91 -5.30
CA ILE A 288 -28.28 4.12 -5.73
C ILE A 288 -27.55 2.77 -5.73
N VAL A 289 -26.84 2.48 -6.82
CA VAL A 289 -26.04 1.25 -6.98
C VAL A 289 -24.61 1.60 -7.34
N ASP A 290 -23.66 1.10 -6.54
CA ASP A 290 -22.22 1.21 -6.78
C ASP A 290 -21.64 -0.19 -7.07
N PHE A 291 -20.95 -0.35 -8.19
CA PHE A 291 -20.35 -1.60 -8.61
C PHE A 291 -19.03 -1.82 -7.88
N LYS A 292 -18.90 -2.99 -7.24
CA LYS A 292 -17.70 -3.32 -6.46
C LYS A 292 -17.13 -4.67 -6.84
N THR A 293 -15.92 -4.68 -7.37
CA THR A 293 -15.19 -5.93 -7.70
C THR A 293 -14.44 -6.53 -6.50
N GLY A 294 -14.36 -5.79 -5.38
CA GLY A 294 -13.85 -6.27 -4.10
C GLY A 294 -14.97 -6.81 -3.20
N ARG A 295 -14.63 -7.18 -1.96
CA ARG A 295 -15.65 -7.52 -0.95
C ARG A 295 -16.42 -6.25 -0.56
N ALA A 296 -17.74 -6.30 -0.61
CA ALA A 296 -18.60 -5.22 -0.11
C ALA A 296 -18.60 -5.21 1.42
N GLU A 297 -18.59 -4.00 1.98
CA GLU A 297 -18.71 -3.78 3.43
C GLU A 297 -20.16 -4.05 3.85
N ARG A 298 -20.34 -4.78 4.94
CA ARG A 298 -21.68 -5.13 5.44
C ARG A 298 -22.37 -3.88 5.99
N PRO A 299 -23.71 -3.78 5.89
CA PRO A 299 -24.45 -2.62 6.39
C PRO A 299 -24.17 -2.23 7.84
N SER A 300 -23.95 -3.20 8.74
CA SER A 300 -23.61 -2.93 10.14
C SER A 300 -22.32 -2.13 10.32
N GLN A 301 -21.40 -2.23 9.35
CA GLN A 301 -20.10 -1.55 9.38
C GLN A 301 -20.16 -0.14 8.77
N TRP A 302 -21.27 0.21 8.12
CA TRP A 302 -21.49 1.55 7.60
C TRP A 302 -21.68 2.55 8.74
N LEU A 303 -22.11 2.06 9.91
CA LEU A 303 -22.40 2.83 11.12
C LEU A 303 -21.27 2.80 12.17
N ASP A 304 -20.07 2.35 11.80
CA ASP A 304 -18.88 2.46 12.67
C ASP A 304 -18.56 3.96 12.93
N PRO A 305 -17.98 4.35 14.09
CA PRO A 305 -17.64 5.76 14.37
C PRO A 305 -16.74 6.41 13.31
N ARG A 306 -15.90 5.60 12.67
CA ARG A 306 -15.20 5.92 11.43
C ARG A 306 -15.88 5.11 10.32
N PRO A 307 -16.91 5.66 9.65
CA PRO A 307 -17.78 4.91 8.75
C PRO A 307 -17.02 4.18 7.67
N ARG A 308 -17.49 2.97 7.34
CA ARG A 308 -17.18 2.33 6.06
C ARG A 308 -18.21 2.74 5.02
N ALA A 309 -17.94 2.38 3.77
CA ALA A 309 -18.85 2.66 2.67
C ALA A 309 -19.18 4.15 2.49
N THR A 310 -18.23 5.03 2.82
CA THR A 310 -18.41 6.49 2.78
C THR A 310 -18.88 6.99 1.42
N GLN A 311 -18.48 6.31 0.32
CA GLN A 311 -18.89 6.64 -1.04
C GLN A 311 -20.41 6.59 -1.23
N LEU A 312 -21.08 5.52 -0.76
CA LEU A 312 -22.54 5.41 -0.87
C LEU A 312 -23.22 6.53 -0.08
N GLY A 313 -22.78 6.81 1.14
CA GLY A 313 -23.30 7.93 1.93
C GLY A 313 -23.13 9.28 1.22
N MET A 314 -21.99 9.50 0.55
CA MET A 314 -21.79 10.70 -0.25
C MET A 314 -22.74 10.78 -1.45
N TYR A 315 -22.98 9.68 -2.17
CA TYR A 315 -23.94 9.65 -3.28
C TYR A 315 -25.36 9.96 -2.80
N VAL A 316 -25.79 9.34 -1.69
CA VAL A 316 -27.12 9.60 -1.10
C VAL A 316 -27.28 11.08 -0.76
N LEU A 317 -26.29 11.68 -0.11
CA LEU A 317 -26.33 13.10 0.27
C LEU A 317 -26.28 14.04 -0.96
N ALA A 318 -25.54 13.67 -2.01
CA ALA A 318 -25.49 14.44 -3.24
C ALA A 318 -26.84 14.44 -3.96
N GLU A 319 -27.47 13.27 -4.12
CA GLU A 319 -28.79 13.16 -4.73
C GLU A 319 -29.84 13.89 -3.90
N ARG A 320 -29.80 13.78 -2.57
CA ARG A 320 -30.71 14.52 -1.69
C ARG A 320 -30.55 16.04 -1.83
N ASN A 321 -29.33 16.54 -2.03
CA ASN A 321 -29.09 17.96 -2.24
C ASN A 321 -29.57 18.42 -3.63
N ALA A 322 -29.39 17.59 -4.66
CA ALA A 322 -29.78 17.90 -6.04
C ALA A 322 -31.30 17.80 -6.26
N GLN A 323 -31.96 16.86 -5.60
CA GLN A 323 -33.38 16.55 -5.75
C GLN A 323 -34.06 16.40 -4.36
N PRO A 324 -34.30 17.50 -3.62
CA PRO A 324 -34.82 17.44 -2.25
C PRO A 324 -36.19 16.77 -2.10
N ASP A 325 -36.98 16.79 -3.18
CA ASP A 325 -38.34 16.23 -3.22
C ASP A 325 -38.37 14.73 -3.58
N ILE A 326 -37.23 14.16 -3.98
CA ILE A 326 -37.12 12.74 -4.36
C ILE A 326 -36.39 12.01 -3.24
N GLU A 327 -37.08 11.07 -2.60
CA GLU A 327 -36.50 10.26 -1.55
C GLU A 327 -35.53 9.23 -2.11
N VAL A 328 -34.33 9.15 -1.54
CA VAL A 328 -33.51 7.96 -1.71
C VAL A 328 -34.11 6.88 -0.81
N ARG A 329 -34.34 5.68 -1.34
CA ARG A 329 -34.98 4.57 -0.61
C ARG A 329 -34.14 3.31 -0.58
N ALA A 330 -33.07 3.25 -1.37
CA ALA A 330 -32.08 2.20 -1.26
C ALA A 330 -30.69 2.68 -1.69
N ALA A 331 -29.65 2.09 -1.09
CA ALA A 331 -28.26 2.30 -1.45
C ALA A 331 -27.54 0.95 -1.33
N ALA A 332 -26.88 0.51 -2.39
CA ALA A 332 -26.30 -0.83 -2.45
C ALA A 332 -24.96 -0.86 -3.17
N TYR A 333 -24.09 -1.74 -2.69
CA TYR A 333 -23.02 -2.30 -3.48
C TYR A 333 -23.54 -3.48 -4.29
N ALA A 334 -23.34 -3.42 -5.59
CA ALA A 334 -23.36 -4.59 -6.47
C ALA A 334 -21.99 -5.27 -6.39
N GLN A 335 -21.86 -6.26 -5.50
CA GLN A 335 -20.63 -7.03 -5.36
C GLN A 335 -20.48 -7.98 -6.55
N LEU A 336 -19.44 -7.78 -7.36
CA LEU A 336 -19.20 -8.47 -8.63
C LEU A 336 -17.86 -9.21 -8.59
N ARG A 337 -17.84 -10.31 -7.85
CA ARG A 337 -16.67 -11.19 -7.75
C ARG A 337 -16.95 -12.56 -8.36
N PRO A 338 -15.95 -13.21 -9.01
CA PRO A 338 -16.14 -14.53 -9.60
C PRO A 338 -16.65 -15.59 -8.62
N ASP A 339 -16.28 -15.49 -7.34
CA ASP A 339 -16.67 -16.43 -6.29
C ASP A 339 -17.95 -16.02 -5.53
N ALA A 340 -18.39 -14.76 -5.64
CA ALA A 340 -19.54 -14.25 -4.90
C ALA A 340 -20.13 -12.99 -5.56
N VAL A 341 -21.26 -13.16 -6.25
CA VAL A 341 -22.08 -12.06 -6.77
C VAL A 341 -23.27 -11.84 -5.83
N ALA A 342 -23.43 -10.61 -5.32
CA ALA A 342 -24.45 -10.30 -4.32
C ALA A 342 -24.79 -8.80 -4.28
N ALA A 343 -26.04 -8.47 -3.97
CA ALA A 343 -26.43 -7.12 -3.56
C ALA A 343 -26.21 -6.95 -2.06
N VAL A 344 -25.44 -5.94 -1.65
CA VAL A 344 -25.12 -5.67 -0.24
C VAL A 344 -25.39 -4.21 0.06
N GLY A 345 -26.35 -3.94 0.92
CA GLY A 345 -26.72 -2.56 1.22
C GLY A 345 -27.93 -2.41 2.11
N LEU A 346 -28.48 -1.20 2.09
CA LEU A 346 -29.63 -0.80 2.89
C LEU A 346 -30.80 -0.40 2.02
N ALA A 347 -32.01 -0.76 2.46
CA ALA A 347 -33.27 -0.30 1.90
C ALA A 347 -34.19 0.26 3.00
N ALA A 348 -34.98 1.28 2.66
CA ALA A 348 -36.01 1.83 3.53
C ALA A 348 -37.05 0.76 3.88
N ASP A 349 -37.43 -0.05 2.89
CA ASP A 349 -38.43 -1.11 3.00
C ASP A 349 -38.21 -2.20 1.94
N ALA A 350 -39.06 -3.23 1.93
CA ALA A 350 -38.96 -4.32 0.97
C ALA A 350 -39.44 -3.97 -0.44
N ASN A 351 -40.24 -2.91 -0.62
CA ASN A 351 -40.67 -2.48 -1.95
C ASN A 351 -39.55 -1.73 -2.67
N ALA A 352 -38.66 -1.07 -1.92
CA ALA A 352 -37.47 -0.44 -2.50
C ALA A 352 -36.45 -1.48 -3.00
N TRP A 353 -36.09 -2.47 -2.17
CA TRP A 353 -35.25 -3.59 -2.58
C TRP A 353 -35.30 -4.76 -1.55
N PRO A 354 -36.04 -5.85 -1.83
CA PRO A 354 -36.29 -6.92 -0.85
C PRO A 354 -35.04 -7.65 -0.34
N ALA A 355 -34.02 -7.78 -1.19
CA ALA A 355 -32.79 -8.50 -0.88
C ALA A 355 -31.81 -7.71 0.02
N LEU A 356 -32.04 -6.40 0.20
CA LEU A 356 -31.18 -5.56 1.04
C LEU A 356 -31.61 -5.60 2.50
N THR A 357 -30.67 -5.29 3.40
CA THR A 357 -30.97 -5.15 4.81
C THR A 357 -31.86 -3.93 5.02
N ARG A 358 -32.96 -4.06 5.77
CA ARG A 358 -33.80 -2.90 6.11
C ARG A 358 -33.05 -1.97 7.06
N VAL A 359 -33.17 -0.65 6.87
CA VAL A 359 -32.52 0.35 7.74
C VAL A 359 -32.91 0.18 9.21
N SER A 360 -34.16 -0.21 9.49
CA SER A 360 -34.63 -0.49 10.86
C SER A 360 -33.86 -1.60 11.57
N ALA A 361 -33.24 -2.54 10.84
CA ALA A 361 -32.38 -3.57 11.42
C ALA A 361 -31.04 -3.02 11.95
N CYS A 362 -30.69 -1.77 11.60
CA CYS A 362 -29.45 -1.10 11.99
C CYS A 362 -29.63 -0.15 13.20
N LYS A 363 -30.72 -0.27 13.96
CA LYS A 363 -31.05 0.60 15.11
C LYS A 363 -31.16 2.09 14.76
N LEU A 364 -31.53 2.38 13.52
CA LEU A 364 -31.88 3.72 13.06
C LEU A 364 -33.38 3.79 12.80
N ASP A 365 -33.97 4.92 13.17
CA ASP A 365 -35.40 5.18 13.01
C ASP A 365 -35.74 5.61 11.57
N GLY A 366 -35.49 4.70 10.63
CA GLY A 366 -35.80 4.89 9.21
C GLY A 366 -34.70 5.58 8.40
N TRP A 367 -35.02 5.84 7.13
CA TRP A 367 -34.04 6.30 6.14
C TRP A 367 -33.51 7.71 6.42
N GLN A 368 -34.39 8.62 6.85
CA GLN A 368 -34.01 9.99 7.19
C GLN A 368 -32.99 10.02 8.35
N ALA A 369 -33.11 9.12 9.33
CA ALA A 369 -32.12 9.00 10.41
C ALA A 369 -30.75 8.55 9.88
N LEU A 370 -30.72 7.67 8.88
CA LEU A 370 -29.48 7.25 8.20
C LEU A 370 -28.82 8.41 7.44
N GLU A 371 -29.60 9.22 6.72
CA GLU A 371 -29.07 10.41 6.03
C GLU A 371 -28.49 11.44 7.02
N VAL A 372 -29.19 11.70 8.13
CA VAL A 372 -28.70 12.58 9.20
C VAL A 372 -27.39 12.05 9.78
N TRP A 373 -27.33 10.74 10.04
CA TRP A 373 -26.13 10.09 10.53
C TRP A 373 -24.95 10.26 9.56
N TRP A 374 -25.16 9.98 8.27
CA TRP A 374 -24.12 10.18 7.25
C TRP A 374 -23.69 11.63 7.14
N ARG A 375 -24.63 12.59 7.13
CA ARG A 375 -24.31 14.02 7.07
C ARG A 375 -23.43 14.44 8.25
N SER A 376 -23.72 13.93 9.45
CA SER A 376 -22.91 14.18 10.64
C SER A 376 -21.51 13.57 10.53
N GLN A 377 -21.41 12.25 10.28
CA GLN A 377 -20.11 11.56 10.31
C GLN A 377 -19.21 11.95 9.13
N LEU A 378 -19.77 12.06 7.92
CA LEU A 378 -19.01 12.50 6.75
C LEU A 378 -18.63 13.99 6.84
N GLY A 379 -19.49 14.81 7.47
CA GLY A 379 -19.17 16.21 7.79
C GLY A 379 -18.02 16.36 8.80
N ALA A 380 -17.94 15.47 9.80
CA ALA A 380 -16.81 15.43 10.73
C ALA A 380 -15.51 15.08 10.01
N LEU A 381 -15.52 14.04 9.15
CA LEU A 381 -14.37 13.67 8.32
C LEU A 381 -13.96 14.80 7.36
N ALA A 382 -14.93 15.47 6.73
CA ALA A 382 -14.65 16.62 5.87
C ALA A 382 -14.01 17.79 6.65
N SER A 383 -14.43 18.01 7.90
CA SER A 383 -13.83 19.03 8.78
C SER A 383 -12.38 18.70 9.14
N GLU A 384 -12.08 17.42 9.41
CA GLU A 384 -10.70 16.96 9.63
C GLU A 384 -9.83 17.16 8.37
N ILE A 385 -10.36 16.84 7.19
CA ILE A 385 -9.65 17.07 5.93
C ILE A 385 -9.39 18.57 5.74
N ALA A 386 -10.39 19.42 5.98
CA ALA A 386 -10.29 20.87 5.83
C ALA A 386 -9.24 21.48 6.77
N SER A 387 -9.15 21.00 8.01
CA SER A 387 -8.13 21.42 8.99
C SER A 387 -6.74 20.86 8.69
N GLY A 388 -6.64 19.91 7.75
CA GLY A 388 -5.41 19.26 7.36
C GLY A 388 -4.94 18.17 8.31
N ASN A 389 -5.84 17.62 9.14
CA ASN A 389 -5.52 16.54 10.07
C ASN A 389 -4.88 15.34 9.36
N GLY A 390 -3.61 15.08 9.66
CA GLY A 390 -2.78 14.06 9.03
C GLY A 390 -2.23 13.03 10.01
N ILE A 391 -2.75 12.95 11.23
CA ILE A 391 -2.25 12.03 12.27
C ILE A 391 -2.20 10.57 11.79
N VAL A 392 -1.20 9.81 12.25
CA VAL A 392 -1.11 8.36 12.02
C VAL A 392 -2.02 7.62 12.99
N SER A 393 -3.32 7.63 12.70
CA SER A 393 -4.36 7.00 13.53
C SER A 393 -5.24 6.07 12.67
N PRO A 394 -4.76 4.84 12.37
CA PRO A 394 -5.53 3.89 11.59
C PRO A 394 -6.71 3.35 12.39
N ARG A 395 -7.82 3.14 11.71
CA ARG A 395 -8.96 2.40 12.26
C ARG A 395 -8.55 0.99 12.68
N GLN A 396 -9.08 0.53 13.82
CA GLN A 396 -8.65 -0.72 14.47
C GLN A 396 -9.18 -1.99 13.78
N SER A 397 -10.38 -1.94 13.17
CA SER A 397 -11.00 -3.09 12.52
C SER A 397 -11.71 -2.70 11.22
N PRO A 398 -11.39 -3.31 10.05
CA PRO A 398 -10.18 -4.12 9.87
C PRO A 398 -8.97 -3.19 9.99
N LEU A 399 -7.79 -3.72 10.31
CA LEU A 399 -6.60 -2.88 10.38
C LEU A 399 -6.29 -2.31 8.98
N ALA A 400 -6.54 -1.02 8.78
CA ALA A 400 -6.38 -0.35 7.48
C ALA A 400 -4.93 -0.43 6.95
N CYS A 401 -3.96 -0.58 7.86
CA CYS A 401 -2.55 -0.73 7.52
C CYS A 401 -2.26 -1.95 6.64
N ARG A 402 -3.10 -3.00 6.65
CA ARG A 402 -2.85 -4.24 5.88
C ARG A 402 -2.78 -4.00 4.38
N THR A 403 -3.50 -3.01 3.87
CA THR A 403 -3.63 -2.75 2.43
C THR A 403 -3.22 -1.32 2.05
N CYS A 404 -2.78 -0.49 3.00
CA CYS A 404 -2.50 0.91 2.70
C CYS A 404 -1.18 1.14 1.95
N CYS A 405 -0.17 0.29 2.19
CA CYS A 405 1.19 0.36 1.64
C CYS A 405 1.97 1.65 1.97
N LEU A 406 1.55 2.40 2.99
CA LEU A 406 2.18 3.66 3.40
C LEU A 406 3.12 3.54 4.61
N GLN A 407 3.36 2.32 5.10
CA GLN A 407 4.19 2.06 6.29
C GLN A 407 5.59 2.68 6.21
N PRO A 408 6.32 2.65 5.07
CA PRO A 408 7.62 3.30 4.96
C PRO A 408 7.55 4.83 5.13
N LEU A 409 6.42 5.43 4.77
CA LEU A 409 6.21 6.87 4.84
C LEU A 409 5.72 7.30 6.23
N CYS A 410 4.69 6.64 6.77
CA CYS A 410 4.11 7.01 8.07
C CYS A 410 4.91 6.53 9.28
N ARG A 411 5.85 5.58 9.09
CA ARG A 411 6.67 4.98 10.16
C ARG A 411 5.86 4.57 11.40
N ILE A 412 4.66 4.02 11.19
CA ILE A 412 3.73 3.65 12.26
C ILE A 412 4.36 2.76 13.35
N GLN A 413 5.36 1.96 13.01
CA GLN A 413 6.09 1.15 14.00
C GLN A 413 6.85 2.01 15.01
N SER A 414 7.48 3.11 14.58
CA SER A 414 8.12 4.07 15.48
C SER A 414 7.11 4.78 16.37
N VAL A 415 5.92 5.09 15.83
CA VAL A 415 4.83 5.71 16.60
C VAL A 415 4.27 4.76 17.65
N ARG A 416 4.08 3.48 17.33
CA ARG A 416 3.57 2.47 18.29
C ARG A 416 4.55 2.18 19.42
N ASN A 417 5.83 2.07 19.11
CA ASN A 417 6.86 1.81 20.11
C ASN A 417 6.99 2.96 21.12
N LEU A 418 6.73 4.20 20.71
CA LEU A 418 6.72 5.36 21.63
C LEU A 418 5.54 5.32 22.63
N VAL A 419 4.37 4.83 22.20
CA VAL A 419 3.19 4.71 23.07
C VAL A 419 3.38 3.58 24.09
N GLU A 420 3.97 2.45 23.68
CA GLU A 420 4.28 1.35 24.60
C GLU A 420 5.35 1.75 25.62
N GLN A 421 6.38 2.49 25.22
CA GLN A 421 7.39 3.01 26.16
C GLN A 421 6.82 4.03 27.16
N SER A 422 5.83 4.84 26.77
CA SER A 422 5.20 5.80 27.69
C SER A 422 4.28 5.16 28.75
N LEU A 423 3.86 3.91 28.55
CA LEU A 423 3.02 3.16 29.48
C LEU A 423 3.84 2.29 30.44
N ASP A 424 5.11 2.03 30.14
CA ASP A 424 6.04 1.32 31.02
C ASP A 424 6.78 2.28 32.00
N ASP A 425 6.66 3.60 31.79
CA ASP A 425 7.24 4.66 32.62
C ASP A 425 6.23 5.30 33.63
N GLU A 426 5.01 4.77 33.75
CA GLU A 426 4.04 5.03 34.84
C GLU A 426 3.88 3.82 35.76
#